data_AF-A0A3R9NCG8-F1
#
_entry.id   AF-A0A3R9NCG8-F1
#
_cell.length_a   1.000
_cell.length_b   1.000
_cell.length_c   1.000
_cell.angle_alpha   90.00
_cell.angle_beta   90.00
_cell.angle_gamma   90.00
#
_symmetry.space_group_name_H-M   'P 1'
#
loop_
_entity.id
_entity.type
_entity.pdbx_description
1 polymer ?
#
loop_
_entity_poly.entity_id
_entity_poly.type
_entity_poly.pdbx_seq_one_letter_code
_entity_poly.pdbx_strand_id
1 'polypeptide(L)'
;MQEKIQEMAELINNKSTGWYILKSDFEQILGKESVQELLNEFEKQLNTLPKGKQPHYSLIFYLAILIVRSDDDDFQRLADMVSDKKSYRLMKKGLEIFLSAKSPQLKYEGTLLEHRYKNKYEFVNFFSGFVPDYEIDLRGYLLLLELIYYENKQSFWELMSCDRQNLVVLCILLNGHLMFENEELLPFLLSEDEVKANGALFCIMNQFSYLVRKYQHTQSEENAGLLQEEVSTIEAMFQKLPEERRVHFIVNYLIEENAYPNFFAEELKSVGSDAAVKEVKKQDLTNLLKLIRLEELIKILQTDDIEEVFAKHFMNWVQTDANPYIWDSAKQTVYDIYSLMKEHTTKEIKSNLAAYQANLFITSFDRQIRYSLYLKDQGKEQVIKDILT
;
A
#
# COMPACT_ATOMS: atom_id res chain seq x y z
N MET A 1 7.58 -4.65 40.81
CA MET A 1 7.32 -4.66 39.35
C MET A 1 5.90 -4.23 38.96
N GLN A 2 4.83 -4.67 39.63
CA GLN A 2 3.46 -4.29 39.23
C GLN A 2 3.24 -2.76 39.22
N GLU A 3 3.67 -2.04 40.25
CA GLU A 3 3.57 -0.58 40.33
C GLU A 3 4.34 0.09 39.18
N LYS A 4 5.59 -0.33 38.94
CA LYS A 4 6.40 0.12 37.78
C LYS A 4 5.65 -0.04 36.46
N ILE A 5 4.98 -1.17 36.24
CA ILE A 5 4.22 -1.43 35.00
C ILE A 5 3.00 -0.51 34.87
N GLN A 6 2.33 -0.21 35.98
CA GLN A 6 1.19 0.71 35.96
C GLN A 6 1.64 2.14 35.65
N GLU A 7 2.74 2.58 36.24
CA GLU A 7 3.37 3.86 35.94
C GLU A 7 3.78 3.97 34.45
N MET A 8 4.43 2.93 33.91
CA MET A 8 4.76 2.87 32.48
C MET A 8 3.51 2.89 31.59
N ALA A 9 2.43 2.22 31.99
CA ALA A 9 1.17 2.22 31.24
C ALA A 9 0.54 3.62 31.17
N GLU A 10 0.57 4.36 32.28
CA GLU A 10 0.06 5.73 32.36
C GLU A 10 0.85 6.67 31.42
N LEU A 11 2.18 6.54 31.40
CA LEU A 11 3.03 7.30 30.48
C LEU A 11 2.71 7.00 29.00
N ILE A 12 2.54 5.71 28.64
CA ILE A 12 2.19 5.31 27.26
C ILE A 12 0.83 5.87 26.84
N ASN A 13 -0.15 5.88 27.74
CA ASN A 13 -1.51 6.33 27.46
C ASN A 13 -1.64 7.86 27.41
N ASN A 14 -0.83 8.59 28.18
CA ASN A 14 -0.89 10.04 28.26
C ASN A 14 0.07 10.75 27.31
N LYS A 15 0.88 10.01 26.54
CA LYS A 15 1.82 10.62 25.58
C LYS A 15 1.07 11.47 24.55
N SER A 16 1.52 12.71 24.38
CA SER A 16 0.99 13.64 23.37
C SER A 16 1.74 13.59 22.04
N THR A 17 2.97 13.08 22.05
CA THR A 17 3.89 13.00 20.90
C THR A 17 4.74 11.72 20.98
N GLY A 18 5.41 11.33 19.90
CA GLY A 18 6.06 10.03 19.68
C GLY A 18 6.94 9.44 20.79
N TRP A 19 7.21 8.14 20.70
CA TRP A 19 7.75 7.30 21.78
C TRP A 19 9.10 7.71 22.38
N TYR A 20 9.92 8.46 21.64
CA TYR A 20 11.26 8.87 22.09
C TYR A 20 11.23 9.72 23.37
N ILE A 21 10.13 10.46 23.62
CA ILE A 21 10.00 11.26 24.84
C ILE A 21 9.94 10.40 26.11
N LEU A 22 9.49 9.14 25.98
CA LEU A 22 9.28 8.23 27.11
C LEU A 22 10.58 7.58 27.59
N LYS A 23 11.68 7.70 26.82
CA LYS A 23 12.94 7.01 27.12
C LYS A 23 13.48 7.39 28.50
N SER A 24 13.57 8.68 28.81
CA SER A 24 14.09 9.17 30.10
C SER A 24 13.21 8.71 31.28
N ASP A 25 11.89 8.73 31.11
CA ASP A 25 10.97 8.31 32.18
C ASP A 25 11.06 6.80 32.42
N PHE A 26 11.16 6.01 31.36
CA PHE A 26 11.35 4.57 31.47
C PHE A 26 12.71 4.19 32.05
N GLU A 27 13.78 4.92 31.71
CA GLU A 27 15.09 4.75 32.36
C GLU A 27 15.02 5.01 33.87
N GLN A 28 14.27 6.02 34.30
CA GLN A 28 14.07 6.32 35.72
C GLN A 28 13.29 5.20 36.43
N ILE A 29 12.22 4.67 35.81
CA ILE A 29 11.38 3.61 36.39
C ILE A 29 12.11 2.27 36.44
N LEU A 30 12.73 1.89 35.32
CA LEU A 30 13.41 0.60 35.18
C LEU A 30 14.74 0.58 35.94
N GLY A 31 15.42 1.72 36.06
CA GLY A 31 16.67 1.88 36.78
C GLY A 31 17.90 1.60 35.93
N LYS A 32 19.01 1.22 36.58
CA LYS A 32 20.32 0.97 35.93
C LYS A 32 20.58 -0.52 35.66
N GLU A 33 19.60 -1.37 35.94
CA GLU A 33 19.63 -2.80 35.74
C GLU A 33 19.83 -3.14 34.25
N SER A 34 20.57 -4.23 34.01
CA SER A 34 20.73 -4.78 32.66
C SER A 34 19.42 -5.41 32.17
N VAL A 35 19.26 -5.53 30.84
CA VAL A 35 18.07 -6.18 30.24
C VAL A 35 17.86 -7.59 30.78
N GLN A 36 18.93 -8.36 30.94
CA GLN A 36 18.85 -9.72 31.47
C GLN A 36 18.34 -9.74 32.92
N GLU A 37 18.79 -8.82 33.76
CA GLU A 37 18.35 -8.70 35.15
C GLU A 37 16.87 -8.31 35.21
N LEU A 38 16.45 -7.32 34.43
CA LEU A 38 15.05 -6.89 34.33
C LEU A 38 14.15 -8.03 33.86
N LEU A 39 14.54 -8.74 32.80
CA LEU A 39 13.79 -9.90 32.30
C LEU A 39 13.66 -10.99 33.36
N ASN A 40 14.73 -11.30 34.09
CA ASN A 40 14.72 -12.32 35.14
C ASN A 40 13.88 -11.89 36.35
N GLU A 41 13.91 -10.61 36.72
CA GLU A 41 13.05 -10.07 37.76
C GLU A 41 11.57 -10.18 37.37
N PHE A 42 11.23 -9.75 36.16
CA PHE A 42 9.85 -9.79 35.66
C PHE A 42 9.32 -11.22 35.58
N GLU A 43 10.12 -12.16 35.07
CA GLU A 43 9.74 -13.57 34.96
C GLU A 43 9.44 -14.20 36.33
N LYS A 44 10.24 -13.88 37.36
CA LYS A 44 10.00 -14.35 38.74
C LYS A 44 8.71 -13.79 39.32
N GLN A 45 8.37 -12.54 39.02
CA GLN A 45 7.17 -11.87 39.52
C GLN A 45 5.92 -12.16 38.69
N LEU A 46 6.04 -12.87 37.57
CA LEU A 46 4.92 -13.07 36.66
C LEU A 46 3.72 -13.78 37.30
N ASN A 47 3.98 -14.74 38.20
CA ASN A 47 2.93 -15.48 38.91
C ASN A 47 2.23 -14.66 40.02
N THR A 48 2.80 -13.52 40.43
CA THR A 48 2.17 -12.61 41.40
C THR A 48 1.24 -11.60 40.72
N LEU A 49 1.36 -11.42 39.40
CA LEU A 49 0.49 -10.55 38.62
C LEU A 49 -0.91 -11.16 38.45
N PRO A 50 -1.99 -10.34 38.37
CA PRO A 50 -3.33 -10.82 38.10
C PRO A 50 -3.39 -11.61 36.79
N LYS A 51 -3.86 -12.86 36.83
CA LYS A 51 -3.83 -13.80 35.68
C LYS A 51 -4.39 -13.21 34.38
N GLY A 52 -5.48 -12.45 34.43
CA GLY A 52 -6.08 -11.82 33.24
C GLY A 52 -5.34 -10.59 32.69
N LYS A 53 -4.46 -9.97 33.49
CA LYS A 53 -3.67 -8.78 33.11
C LYS A 53 -2.26 -9.12 32.64
N GLN A 54 -1.82 -10.36 32.81
CA GLN A 54 -0.48 -10.81 32.45
C GLN A 54 -0.09 -10.46 31.00
N PRO A 55 -0.92 -10.71 29.96
CA PRO A 55 -0.57 -10.34 28.59
C PRO A 55 -0.37 -8.83 28.39
N HIS A 56 -1.23 -8.02 29.00
CA HIS A 56 -1.14 -6.56 28.94
C HIS A 56 0.12 -6.04 29.63
N TYR A 57 0.40 -6.55 30.84
CA TYR A 57 1.58 -6.17 31.61
C TYR A 57 2.87 -6.61 30.94
N SER A 58 2.90 -7.80 30.34
CA SER A 58 4.02 -8.24 29.52
C SER A 58 4.21 -7.35 28.30
N LEU A 59 3.14 -6.93 27.61
CA LEU A 59 3.26 -6.00 26.49
C LEU A 59 3.90 -4.67 26.91
N ILE A 60 3.38 -4.02 27.96
CA ILE A 60 3.91 -2.75 28.47
C ILE A 60 5.38 -2.86 28.87
N PHE A 61 5.72 -3.95 29.58
CA PHE A 61 7.09 -4.17 30.04
C PHE A 61 8.08 -4.29 28.86
N TYR A 62 7.73 -5.06 27.84
CA TYR A 62 8.59 -5.22 26.67
C TYR A 62 8.67 -3.95 25.80
N LEU A 63 7.57 -3.19 25.69
CA LEU A 63 7.60 -1.86 25.08
C LEU A 63 8.65 -0.97 25.77
N ALA A 64 8.61 -0.89 27.09
CA ALA A 64 9.53 -0.05 27.86
C ALA A 64 10.99 -0.52 27.72
N ILE A 65 11.26 -1.83 27.77
CA ILE A 65 12.61 -2.35 27.53
C ILE A 65 13.14 -1.92 26.16
N LEU A 66 12.34 -2.12 25.10
CA LEU A 66 12.79 -1.81 23.74
C LEU A 66 13.04 -0.32 23.52
N ILE A 67 12.23 0.56 24.13
CA ILE A 67 12.41 2.01 24.00
C ILE A 67 13.66 2.50 24.73
N VAL A 68 14.00 1.90 25.87
CA VAL A 68 15.21 2.25 26.61
C VAL A 68 16.47 1.69 25.93
N ARG A 69 16.37 0.57 25.24
CA ARG A 69 17.52 -0.24 24.81
C ARG A 69 17.66 -0.44 23.30
N SER A 70 16.83 0.23 22.49
CA SER A 70 16.87 0.17 21.01
C SER A 70 18.21 0.56 20.42
N ASP A 71 19.01 1.34 21.15
CA ASP A 71 20.25 1.93 20.63
C ASP A 71 21.50 1.08 20.93
N ASP A 72 21.40 0.05 21.80
CA ASP A 72 22.57 -0.60 22.42
C ASP A 72 22.64 -2.14 22.27
N ASP A 73 21.61 -2.82 21.76
CA ASP A 73 21.62 -4.29 21.63
C ASP A 73 21.23 -4.73 20.21
N ASP A 74 22.06 -5.60 19.63
CA ASP A 74 21.73 -6.40 18.45
C ASP A 74 20.39 -7.12 18.73
N PHE A 75 19.33 -6.80 17.97
CA PHE A 75 18.00 -7.40 18.13
C PHE A 75 18.06 -8.94 18.17
N GLN A 76 19.06 -9.52 17.50
CA GLN A 76 19.33 -10.95 17.53
C GLN A 76 19.68 -11.45 18.94
N ARG A 77 20.53 -10.72 19.67
CA ARG A 77 20.91 -11.05 21.05
C ARG A 77 19.71 -10.94 21.98
N LEU A 78 18.89 -9.91 21.82
CA LEU A 78 17.67 -9.77 22.62
C LEU A 78 16.67 -10.89 22.31
N ALA A 79 16.52 -11.27 21.04
CA ALA A 79 15.69 -12.41 20.62
C ALA A 79 16.13 -13.72 21.31
N ASP A 80 17.43 -13.99 21.32
CA ASP A 80 18.02 -15.15 21.99
C ASP A 80 17.74 -15.14 23.51
N MET A 81 17.80 -13.96 24.15
CA MET A 81 17.54 -13.82 25.57
C MET A 81 16.07 -14.06 25.97
N VAL A 82 15.12 -13.80 25.06
CA VAL A 82 13.69 -13.79 25.39
C VAL A 82 12.92 -15.02 24.93
N SER A 83 13.45 -15.78 23.95
CA SER A 83 12.79 -16.91 23.28
C SER A 83 12.09 -17.89 24.24
N ASP A 84 12.77 -18.33 25.30
CA ASP A 84 12.24 -19.33 26.24
C ASP A 84 11.34 -18.74 27.34
N LYS A 85 11.27 -17.42 27.49
CA LYS A 85 10.61 -16.77 28.63
C LYS A 85 9.08 -16.84 28.53
N LYS A 86 8.41 -17.11 29.65
CA LYS A 86 6.94 -17.10 29.71
C LYS A 86 6.41 -15.68 29.53
N SER A 87 7.10 -14.68 30.04
CA SER A 87 6.80 -13.26 29.83
C SER A 87 6.74 -12.89 28.36
N TYR A 88 7.63 -13.42 27.53
CA TYR A 88 7.68 -13.15 26.10
C TYR A 88 6.49 -13.76 25.35
N ARG A 89 6.15 -15.02 25.66
CA ARG A 89 4.93 -15.67 25.15
C ARG A 89 3.66 -14.90 25.53
N LEU A 90 3.62 -14.31 26.72
CA LEU A 90 2.50 -13.47 27.16
C LEU A 90 2.49 -12.10 26.48
N MET A 91 3.66 -11.52 26.19
CA MET A 91 3.77 -10.32 25.37
C MET A 91 3.18 -10.54 23.98
N LYS A 92 3.54 -11.65 23.29
CA LYS A 92 2.97 -12.00 21.98
C LYS A 92 1.43 -12.07 22.02
N LYS A 93 0.86 -12.70 23.07
CA LYS A 93 -0.60 -12.69 23.31
C LYS A 93 -1.17 -11.30 23.57
N GLY A 94 -0.45 -10.46 24.30
CA GLY A 94 -0.83 -9.07 24.53
C GLY A 94 -0.89 -8.28 23.23
N LEU A 95 0.10 -8.48 22.35
CA LEU A 95 0.17 -7.86 21.04
C LEU A 95 -0.93 -8.38 20.11
N GLU A 96 -1.22 -9.69 20.11
CA GLU A 96 -2.35 -10.27 19.38
C GLU A 96 -3.69 -9.61 19.78
N ILE A 97 -3.91 -9.45 21.10
CA ILE A 97 -5.11 -8.77 21.62
C ILE A 97 -5.15 -7.32 21.12
N PHE A 98 -4.03 -6.61 21.22
CA PHE A 98 -3.89 -5.23 20.77
C PHE A 98 -4.17 -5.05 19.28
N LEU A 99 -3.57 -5.89 18.43
CA LEU A 99 -3.71 -5.88 16.97
C LEU A 99 -5.11 -6.28 16.49
N SER A 100 -5.74 -7.21 17.21
CA SER A 100 -7.10 -7.63 16.90
C SER A 100 -8.14 -6.52 17.15
N ALA A 101 -7.78 -5.48 17.91
CA ALA A 101 -8.65 -4.39 18.33
C ALA A 101 -9.99 -4.81 19.00
N LYS A 102 -10.10 -6.08 19.43
CA LYS A 102 -11.32 -6.63 20.05
C LYS A 102 -11.45 -6.26 21.53
N SER A 103 -10.34 -5.99 22.20
CA SER A 103 -10.36 -5.70 23.63
C SER A 103 -10.74 -4.23 23.87
N PRO A 104 -11.68 -3.95 24.79
CA PRO A 104 -12.02 -2.58 25.15
C PRO A 104 -10.90 -1.86 25.91
N GLN A 105 -9.96 -2.61 26.49
CA GLN A 105 -8.89 -2.08 27.36
C GLN A 105 -7.50 -2.18 26.75
N LEU A 106 -7.34 -2.96 25.67
CA LEU A 106 -6.05 -3.20 25.03
C LEU A 106 -6.24 -3.26 23.51
N LYS A 107 -6.27 -2.08 22.88
CA LYS A 107 -6.42 -1.90 21.44
C LYS A 107 -5.75 -0.60 21.02
N TYR A 108 -5.45 -0.46 19.73
CA TYR A 108 -5.34 0.85 19.11
C TYR A 108 -6.57 1.14 18.26
N GLU A 109 -6.73 2.40 17.88
CA GLU A 109 -7.79 2.85 16.98
C GLU A 109 -7.14 3.66 15.86
N GLY A 110 -7.03 3.04 14.68
CA GLY A 110 -6.54 3.64 13.45
C GLY A 110 -7.63 3.56 12.41
N THR A 111 -8.14 4.71 11.95
CA THR A 111 -9.13 4.77 10.88
C THR A 111 -8.43 5.08 9.57
N LEU A 112 -8.30 4.05 8.72
CA LEU A 112 -7.84 4.22 7.36
C LEU A 112 -8.98 4.79 6.48
N LEU A 113 -8.58 5.44 5.38
CA LEU A 113 -9.51 6.02 4.39
C LEU A 113 -9.52 5.20 3.09
N GLU A 114 -9.13 3.93 3.16
CA GLU A 114 -9.04 2.98 2.06
C GLU A 114 -10.37 2.82 1.33
N HIS A 115 -11.51 2.95 2.03
CA HIS A 115 -12.85 2.86 1.44
C HIS A 115 -13.13 3.93 0.37
N ARG A 116 -12.36 5.04 0.36
CA ARG A 116 -12.46 6.09 -0.68
C ARG A 116 -11.85 5.68 -2.01
N TYR A 117 -11.06 4.61 -2.02
CA TYR A 117 -10.33 4.15 -3.20
C TYR A 117 -10.94 2.84 -3.71
N LYS A 118 -11.29 2.82 -5.00
CA LYS A 118 -11.71 1.59 -5.68
C LYS A 118 -10.52 0.66 -5.88
N ASN A 119 -9.41 1.20 -6.37
CA ASN A 119 -8.12 0.51 -6.45
C ASN A 119 -7.43 0.58 -5.09
N LYS A 120 -7.26 -0.56 -4.39
CA LYS A 120 -6.58 -0.56 -3.09
C LYS A 120 -5.07 -0.34 -3.20
N TYR A 121 -4.47 -0.62 -4.36
CA TYR A 121 -3.09 -0.26 -4.61
C TYR A 121 -2.87 1.25 -4.61
N GLU A 122 -3.81 2.02 -5.19
CA GLU A 122 -3.78 3.50 -5.14
C GLU A 122 -3.78 4.02 -3.69
N PHE A 123 -4.59 3.41 -2.82
CA PHE A 123 -4.58 3.75 -1.40
C PHE A 123 -3.23 3.44 -0.74
N VAL A 124 -2.66 2.25 -0.99
CA VAL A 124 -1.36 1.85 -0.43
C VAL A 124 -0.24 2.76 -0.90
N ASN A 125 -0.20 3.08 -2.19
CA ASN A 125 0.76 4.01 -2.78
C ASN A 125 0.66 5.39 -2.12
N PHE A 126 -0.56 5.93 -1.99
CA PHE A 126 -0.80 7.19 -1.27
C PHE A 126 -0.35 7.11 0.20
N PHE A 127 -0.72 6.03 0.91
CA PHE A 127 -0.39 5.83 2.31
C PHE A 127 1.12 5.77 2.54
N SER A 128 1.90 5.21 1.60
CA SER A 128 3.36 5.15 1.68
C SER A 128 4.02 6.51 1.93
N GLY A 129 3.43 7.61 1.43
CA GLY A 129 3.90 8.97 1.67
C GLY A 129 3.63 9.51 3.09
N PHE A 130 2.71 8.90 3.85
CA PHE A 130 2.34 9.29 5.22
C PHE A 130 2.86 8.31 6.27
N VAL A 131 3.48 7.20 5.86
CA VAL A 131 4.08 6.20 6.75
C VAL A 131 4.93 6.82 7.87
N PRO A 132 5.80 7.82 7.61
CA PRO A 132 6.62 8.41 8.67
C PRO A 132 5.82 9.00 9.84
N ASP A 133 4.66 9.60 9.57
CA ASP A 133 3.83 10.21 10.62
C ASP A 133 3.24 9.13 11.54
N TYR A 134 2.68 8.07 10.97
CA TYR A 134 2.13 6.95 11.73
C TYR A 134 3.21 6.13 12.45
N GLU A 135 4.41 6.04 11.85
CA GLU A 135 5.53 5.36 12.48
C GLU A 135 5.92 6.01 13.80
N ILE A 136 5.97 7.35 13.86
CA ILE A 136 6.31 8.08 15.08
C ILE A 136 5.38 7.69 16.24
N ASP A 137 4.11 7.47 15.96
CA ASP A 137 3.09 7.09 16.94
C ASP A 137 3.06 5.59 17.26
N LEU A 138 3.58 4.75 16.36
CA LEU A 138 3.56 3.29 16.48
C LEU A 138 4.94 2.67 16.78
N ARG A 139 6.01 3.46 16.82
CA ARG A 139 7.41 3.01 16.89
C ARG A 139 7.64 1.91 17.92
N GLY A 140 7.15 2.06 19.15
CA GLY A 140 7.31 1.04 20.20
C GLY A 140 6.75 -0.33 19.79
N TYR A 141 5.60 -0.37 19.13
CA TYR A 141 4.99 -1.60 18.64
C TYR A 141 5.71 -2.17 17.41
N LEU A 142 6.22 -1.30 16.52
CA LEU A 142 7.00 -1.73 15.37
C LEU A 142 8.31 -2.41 15.82
N LEU A 143 9.02 -1.84 16.80
CA LEU A 143 10.21 -2.46 17.40
C LEU A 143 9.90 -3.83 18.03
N LEU A 144 8.73 -4.01 18.65
CA LEU A 144 8.32 -5.32 19.16
C LEU A 144 8.13 -6.33 18.04
N LEU A 145 7.52 -5.92 16.94
CA LEU A 145 7.31 -6.77 15.78
C LEU A 145 8.64 -7.14 15.12
N GLU A 146 9.58 -6.20 15.03
CA GLU A 146 10.97 -6.48 14.61
C GLU A 146 11.64 -7.54 15.50
N LEU A 147 11.57 -7.38 16.84
CA LEU A 147 12.08 -8.38 17.78
C LEU A 147 11.43 -9.77 17.55
N ILE A 148 10.12 -9.83 17.28
CA ILE A 148 9.42 -11.09 17.01
C ILE A 148 9.84 -11.67 15.67
N TYR A 149 10.10 -10.85 14.65
CA TYR A 149 10.59 -11.32 13.35
C TYR A 149 11.95 -12.02 13.49
N TYR A 150 12.90 -11.41 14.23
CA TYR A 150 14.22 -12.01 14.49
C TYR A 150 14.16 -13.26 15.38
N GLU A 151 13.21 -13.34 16.31
CA GLU A 151 13.02 -14.53 17.16
C GLU A 151 12.34 -15.68 16.40
N ASN A 152 11.22 -15.38 15.73
CA ASN A 152 10.36 -16.36 15.09
C ASN A 152 9.49 -15.72 14.00
N LYS A 153 9.96 -15.82 12.75
CA LYS A 153 9.26 -15.34 11.55
C LYS A 153 7.80 -15.84 11.45
N GLN A 154 7.52 -17.10 11.82
CA GLN A 154 6.16 -17.64 11.79
C GLN A 154 5.22 -16.90 12.76
N SER A 155 5.66 -16.71 14.01
CA SER A 155 4.91 -15.96 15.03
C SER A 155 4.65 -14.51 14.58
N PHE A 156 5.64 -13.91 13.91
CA PHE A 156 5.49 -12.58 13.34
C PHE A 156 4.35 -12.54 12.32
N TRP A 157 4.35 -13.42 11.30
CA TRP A 157 3.30 -13.42 10.28
C TRP A 157 1.91 -13.78 10.83
N GLU A 158 1.83 -14.67 11.82
CA GLU A 158 0.59 -14.97 12.54
C GLU A 158 0.03 -13.72 13.23
N LEU A 159 0.88 -12.93 13.89
CA LEU A 159 0.50 -11.66 14.52
C LEU A 159 0.10 -10.60 13.50
N MET A 160 0.85 -10.48 12.39
CA MET A 160 0.52 -9.50 11.36
C MET A 160 -0.82 -9.79 10.68
N SER A 161 -1.18 -11.07 10.56
CA SER A 161 -2.51 -11.50 10.09
C SER A 161 -3.64 -11.10 11.05
N CYS A 162 -3.33 -10.89 12.34
CA CYS A 162 -4.32 -10.48 13.35
C CYS A 162 -4.63 -8.98 13.33
N ASP A 163 -3.81 -8.15 12.66
CA ASP A 163 -4.09 -6.72 12.51
C ASP A 163 -5.41 -6.53 11.74
N ARG A 164 -6.44 -6.04 12.42
CA ARG A 164 -7.76 -5.80 11.82
C ARG A 164 -7.93 -4.41 11.20
N GLN A 165 -7.10 -3.45 11.57
CA GLN A 165 -7.21 -2.07 11.11
C GLN A 165 -6.20 -1.76 10.01
N ASN A 166 -5.35 -2.71 9.67
CA ASN A 166 -4.32 -2.67 8.63
C ASN A 166 -3.24 -1.59 8.79
N LEU A 167 -3.35 -0.71 9.79
CA LEU A 167 -2.39 0.37 9.99
C LEU A 167 -1.00 -0.15 10.33
N VAL A 168 -0.89 -1.10 11.27
CA VAL A 168 0.41 -1.59 11.74
C VAL A 168 1.07 -2.45 10.66
N VAL A 169 0.31 -3.32 10.00
CA VAL A 169 0.83 -4.12 8.88
C VAL A 169 1.30 -3.27 7.71
N LEU A 170 0.59 -2.19 7.36
CA LEU A 170 1.07 -1.28 6.33
C LEU A 170 2.33 -0.53 6.75
N CYS A 171 2.42 -0.05 8.00
CA CYS A 171 3.66 0.56 8.49
C CYS A 171 4.85 -0.40 8.43
N ILE A 172 4.65 -1.69 8.70
CA ILE A 172 5.70 -2.70 8.59
C ILE A 172 6.09 -2.96 7.13
N LEU A 173 5.11 -3.18 6.25
CA LEU A 173 5.36 -3.52 4.84
C LEU A 173 5.97 -2.37 4.04
N LEU A 174 5.68 -1.12 4.39
CA LEU A 174 5.98 0.04 3.54
C LEU A 174 7.18 0.87 4.00
N ASN A 175 7.63 0.70 5.25
CA ASN A 175 8.64 1.58 5.87
C ASN A 175 10.06 1.01 5.85
N GLY A 176 10.26 -0.21 5.33
CA GLY A 176 11.59 -0.78 5.15
C GLY A 176 12.37 -1.11 6.43
N HIS A 177 11.74 -1.13 7.60
CA HIS A 177 12.38 -1.57 8.85
C HIS A 177 12.84 -3.01 8.80
N LEU A 178 12.11 -3.84 8.06
CA LEU A 178 12.40 -5.25 7.85
C LEU A 178 12.55 -5.50 6.35
N MET A 179 13.56 -6.28 6.00
CA MET A 179 13.71 -6.84 4.66
C MET A 179 13.08 -8.23 4.67
N PHE A 180 12.04 -8.39 3.86
CA PHE A 180 11.32 -9.64 3.69
C PHE A 180 11.83 -10.35 2.44
N GLU A 181 11.90 -11.68 2.50
CA GLU A 181 11.99 -12.47 1.29
C GLU A 181 10.61 -12.48 0.62
N ASN A 182 10.55 -12.42 -0.72
CA ASN A 182 9.29 -12.35 -1.45
C ASN A 182 8.35 -13.51 -1.09
N GLU A 183 8.88 -14.72 -0.88
CA GLU A 183 8.14 -15.90 -0.46
C GLU A 183 7.38 -15.72 0.85
N GLU A 184 7.89 -14.89 1.76
CA GLU A 184 7.27 -14.61 3.05
C GLU A 184 5.99 -13.79 2.92
N LEU A 185 5.84 -13.05 1.81
CA LEU A 185 4.69 -12.21 1.51
C LEU A 185 3.54 -12.97 0.83
N LEU A 186 3.78 -14.22 0.40
CA LEU A 186 2.78 -15.04 -0.28
C LEU A 186 1.45 -15.19 0.50
N PRO A 187 1.44 -15.40 1.83
CA PRO A 187 0.20 -15.47 2.60
C PRO A 187 -0.65 -14.20 2.50
N PHE A 188 -0.02 -13.02 2.37
CA PHE A 188 -0.72 -11.76 2.21
C PHE A 188 -1.22 -11.54 0.79
N LEU A 189 -0.46 -11.96 -0.23
CA LEU A 189 -0.93 -11.94 -1.62
C LEU A 189 -2.19 -12.81 -1.82
N LEU A 190 -2.27 -13.92 -1.08
CA LEU A 190 -3.43 -14.83 -1.06
C LEU A 190 -4.56 -14.39 -0.11
N SER A 191 -4.36 -13.32 0.66
CA SER A 191 -5.37 -12.84 1.62
C SER A 191 -6.55 -12.19 0.90
N GLU A 192 -7.77 -12.42 1.41
CA GLU A 192 -8.99 -11.70 1.00
C GLU A 192 -9.00 -10.24 1.50
N ASP A 193 -8.10 -9.87 2.42
CA ASP A 193 -7.90 -8.49 2.83
C ASP A 193 -7.11 -7.74 1.75
N GLU A 194 -7.85 -7.03 0.90
CA GLU A 194 -7.29 -6.26 -0.22
C GLU A 194 -6.20 -5.26 0.19
N VAL A 195 -6.26 -4.69 1.40
CA VAL A 195 -5.26 -3.72 1.83
C VAL A 195 -3.94 -4.42 2.13
N LYS A 196 -3.98 -5.55 2.85
CA LYS A 196 -2.78 -6.37 3.10
C LYS A 196 -2.19 -6.92 1.81
N ALA A 197 -3.07 -7.41 0.93
CA ALA A 197 -2.69 -8.00 -0.34
C ALA A 197 -1.98 -6.99 -1.26
N ASN A 198 -2.55 -5.80 -1.42
CA ASN A 198 -1.92 -4.72 -2.20
C ASN A 198 -0.70 -4.12 -1.48
N GLY A 199 -0.67 -4.13 -0.14
CA GLY A 199 0.51 -3.78 0.67
C GLY A 199 1.70 -4.70 0.40
N ALA A 200 1.46 -6.01 0.36
CA ALA A 200 2.47 -7.01 0.01
C ALA A 200 2.97 -6.80 -1.43
N LEU A 201 2.06 -6.63 -2.39
CA LEU A 201 2.42 -6.31 -3.78
C LEU A 201 3.28 -5.05 -3.87
N PHE A 202 2.92 -3.99 -3.14
CA PHE A 202 3.70 -2.75 -3.13
C PHE A 202 5.12 -2.99 -2.61
N CYS A 203 5.28 -3.74 -1.51
CA CYS A 203 6.59 -4.09 -0.97
C CYS A 203 7.47 -4.78 -2.03
N ILE A 204 6.93 -5.78 -2.73
CA ILE A 204 7.60 -6.52 -3.81
C ILE A 204 7.99 -5.58 -4.95
N MET A 205 7.04 -4.78 -5.44
CA MET A 205 7.28 -3.89 -6.58
C MET A 205 8.25 -2.76 -6.25
N ASN A 206 8.31 -2.31 -4.99
CA ASN A 206 9.28 -1.31 -4.56
C ASN A 206 10.71 -1.88 -4.53
N GLN A 207 10.89 -3.11 -4.06
CA GLN A 207 12.17 -3.83 -4.12
C GLN A 207 12.62 -4.05 -5.57
N PHE A 208 11.73 -4.54 -6.42
CA PHE A 208 11.99 -4.68 -7.86
C PHE A 208 12.40 -3.34 -8.50
N SER A 209 11.64 -2.27 -8.24
CA SER A 209 11.93 -0.93 -8.76
C SER A 209 13.26 -0.38 -8.26
N TYR A 210 13.66 -0.70 -7.03
CA TYR A 210 14.99 -0.35 -6.53
C TYR A 210 16.10 -1.08 -7.31
N LEU A 211 15.96 -2.38 -7.56
CA LEU A 211 16.95 -3.16 -8.31
C LEU A 211 17.04 -2.71 -9.78
N VAL A 212 15.91 -2.39 -10.42
CA VAL A 212 15.92 -1.82 -11.78
C VAL A 212 16.69 -0.50 -11.80
N ARG A 213 16.42 0.42 -10.85
CA ARG A 213 17.13 1.70 -10.76
C ARG A 213 18.63 1.52 -10.48
N LYS A 214 18.99 0.58 -9.60
CA LYS A 214 20.38 0.23 -9.29
C LYS A 214 21.13 -0.26 -10.53
N TYR A 215 20.49 -1.13 -11.32
CA TYR A 215 21.04 -1.62 -12.58
C TYR A 215 21.17 -0.51 -13.62
N GLN A 216 20.14 0.32 -13.81
CA GLN A 216 20.18 1.45 -14.77
C GLN A 216 21.32 2.43 -14.48
N HIS A 217 21.66 2.66 -13.21
CA HIS A 217 22.72 3.58 -12.80
C HIS A 217 24.15 3.03 -13.01
N THR A 218 24.36 1.72 -12.81
CA THR A 218 25.70 1.13 -12.73
C THR A 218 26.02 0.14 -13.85
N GLN A 219 25.01 -0.52 -14.39
CA GLN A 219 25.08 -1.50 -15.49
C GLN A 219 26.12 -2.63 -15.27
N SER A 220 26.35 -3.05 -14.02
CA SER A 220 27.26 -4.15 -13.71
C SER A 220 26.61 -5.53 -13.91
N GLU A 221 27.43 -6.55 -14.21
CA GLU A 221 26.98 -7.95 -14.30
C GLU A 221 26.35 -8.43 -12.98
N GLU A 222 26.90 -8.01 -11.84
CA GLU A 222 26.35 -8.29 -10.51
C GLU A 222 24.91 -7.78 -10.38
N ASN A 223 24.66 -6.51 -10.74
CA ASN A 223 23.32 -5.93 -10.63
C ASN A 223 22.35 -6.50 -11.66
N ALA A 224 22.83 -6.93 -12.84
CA ALA A 224 22.02 -7.69 -13.79
C ALA A 224 21.60 -9.04 -13.19
N GLY A 225 22.53 -9.74 -12.53
CA GLY A 225 22.26 -11.01 -11.84
C GLY A 225 21.22 -10.87 -10.74
N LEU A 226 21.36 -9.87 -9.86
CA LEU A 226 20.39 -9.58 -8.80
C LEU A 226 19.00 -9.26 -9.35
N LEU A 227 18.92 -8.47 -10.43
CA LEU A 227 17.64 -8.14 -11.06
C LEU A 227 17.00 -9.37 -11.71
N GLN A 228 17.78 -10.23 -12.36
CA GLN A 228 17.28 -11.46 -12.97
C GLN A 228 16.78 -12.47 -11.94
N GLU A 229 17.47 -12.57 -10.80
CA GLU A 229 17.04 -13.37 -9.65
C GLU A 229 15.70 -12.85 -9.11
N GLU A 230 15.59 -11.54 -8.87
CA GLU A 230 14.34 -10.91 -8.41
C GLU A 230 13.18 -11.18 -9.37
N VAL A 231 13.39 -11.00 -10.67
CA VAL A 231 12.38 -11.29 -11.72
C VAL A 231 11.92 -12.74 -11.63
N SER A 232 12.87 -13.68 -11.56
CA SER A 232 12.56 -15.12 -11.49
C SER A 232 11.76 -15.47 -10.23
N THR A 233 12.11 -14.84 -9.09
CA THR A 233 11.41 -15.02 -7.81
C THR A 233 9.98 -14.48 -7.88
N ILE A 234 9.79 -13.26 -8.42
CA ILE A 234 8.46 -12.67 -8.56
C ILE A 234 7.58 -13.52 -9.48
N GLU A 235 8.11 -13.98 -10.62
CA GLU A 235 7.41 -14.87 -11.54
C GLU A 235 6.98 -16.17 -10.82
N ALA A 236 7.92 -16.85 -10.16
CA ALA A 236 7.65 -18.09 -9.44
C ALA A 236 6.60 -17.92 -8.32
N MET A 237 6.60 -16.77 -7.65
CA MET A 237 5.61 -16.42 -6.63
C MET A 237 4.24 -16.14 -7.26
N PHE A 238 4.19 -15.36 -8.34
CA PHE A 238 2.93 -15.07 -9.04
C PHE A 238 2.28 -16.35 -9.54
N GLN A 239 3.04 -17.32 -10.06
CA GLN A 239 2.49 -18.62 -10.49
C GLN A 239 1.82 -19.43 -9.36
N LYS A 240 2.05 -19.10 -8.08
CA LYS A 240 1.36 -19.71 -6.94
C LYS A 240 0.00 -19.06 -6.65
N LEU A 241 -0.29 -17.91 -7.25
CA LEU A 241 -1.54 -17.18 -7.08
C LEU A 241 -2.61 -17.66 -8.07
N PRO A 242 -3.90 -17.63 -7.69
CA PRO A 242 -4.99 -17.81 -8.64
C PRO A 242 -4.89 -16.80 -9.79
N GLU A 243 -5.30 -17.23 -10.98
CA GLU A 243 -5.27 -16.42 -12.20
C GLU A 243 -5.92 -15.04 -12.03
N GLU A 244 -7.15 -15.00 -11.50
CA GLU A 244 -7.87 -13.74 -11.26
C GLU A 244 -7.10 -12.81 -10.32
N ARG A 245 -6.37 -13.37 -9.34
CA ARG A 245 -5.59 -12.61 -8.36
C ARG A 245 -4.38 -11.96 -9.00
N ARG A 246 -3.68 -12.69 -9.88
CA ARG A 246 -2.55 -12.15 -10.65
C ARG A 246 -2.99 -10.97 -11.52
N VAL A 247 -4.05 -11.16 -12.31
CA VAL A 247 -4.58 -10.11 -13.18
C VAL A 247 -5.01 -8.89 -12.39
N HIS A 248 -5.69 -9.11 -11.27
CA HIS A 248 -6.10 -8.04 -10.36
C HIS A 248 -4.91 -7.18 -9.91
N PHE A 249 -3.84 -7.80 -9.43
CA PHE A 249 -2.63 -7.09 -9.02
C PHE A 249 -1.95 -6.36 -10.17
N ILE A 250 -1.80 -7.01 -11.32
CA ILE A 250 -1.16 -6.42 -12.50
C ILE A 250 -1.94 -5.18 -12.97
N VAL A 251 -3.26 -5.30 -13.13
CA VAL A 251 -4.12 -4.20 -13.60
C VAL A 251 -4.10 -3.04 -12.61
N ASN A 252 -4.23 -3.31 -11.31
CA ASN A 252 -4.17 -2.26 -10.28
C ASN A 252 -2.83 -1.52 -10.31
N TYR A 253 -1.73 -2.24 -10.45
CA TYR A 253 -0.38 -1.68 -10.49
C TYR A 253 -0.15 -0.86 -11.76
N LEU A 254 -0.52 -1.38 -12.94
CA LEU A 254 -0.33 -0.65 -14.21
C LEU A 254 -1.18 0.63 -14.29
N ILE A 255 -2.39 0.60 -13.73
CA ILE A 255 -3.25 1.79 -13.67
C ILE A 255 -2.76 2.80 -12.64
N GLU A 256 -2.02 2.39 -11.61
CA GLU A 256 -1.56 3.32 -10.59
C GLU A 256 -0.15 3.86 -10.81
N GLU A 257 0.82 2.99 -11.10
CA GLU A 257 2.21 3.39 -11.30
C GLU A 257 2.62 3.42 -12.77
N ASN A 258 2.05 2.53 -13.58
CA ASN A 258 2.41 2.33 -14.99
C ASN A 258 3.94 2.14 -15.21
N ALA A 259 4.66 1.66 -14.18
CA ALA A 259 6.10 1.47 -14.22
C ALA A 259 6.44 0.06 -14.68
N TYR A 260 7.35 -0.07 -15.65
CA TYR A 260 7.82 -1.37 -16.18
C TYR A 260 6.70 -2.27 -16.77
N PRO A 261 5.80 -1.76 -17.62
CA PRO A 261 4.67 -2.54 -18.17
C PRO A 261 5.09 -3.83 -18.90
N ASN A 262 6.26 -3.80 -19.54
CA ASN A 262 6.82 -4.95 -20.26
C ASN A 262 7.09 -6.16 -19.35
N PHE A 263 7.31 -5.95 -18.05
CA PHE A 263 7.49 -7.04 -17.09
C PHE A 263 6.24 -7.93 -17.01
N PHE A 264 5.04 -7.35 -17.15
CA PHE A 264 3.78 -8.08 -17.05
C PHE A 264 3.17 -8.49 -18.40
N ALA A 265 3.81 -8.13 -19.51
CA ALA A 265 3.21 -8.26 -20.83
C ALA A 265 2.89 -9.72 -21.20
N GLU A 266 3.82 -10.64 -20.94
CA GLU A 266 3.62 -12.06 -21.27
C GLU A 266 2.60 -12.72 -20.34
N GLU A 267 2.57 -12.33 -19.06
CA GLU A 267 1.57 -12.83 -18.10
C GLU A 267 0.16 -12.37 -18.48
N LEU A 268 -0.02 -11.10 -18.87
CA LEU A 268 -1.31 -10.60 -19.33
C LEU A 268 -1.78 -11.27 -20.64
N LYS A 269 -0.85 -11.57 -21.55
CA LYS A 269 -1.18 -12.29 -22.79
C LYS A 269 -1.57 -13.74 -22.53
N SER A 270 -0.95 -14.40 -21.54
CA SER A 270 -1.18 -15.82 -21.26
C SER A 270 -2.51 -16.07 -20.55
N VAL A 271 -2.91 -15.17 -19.66
CA VAL A 271 -4.15 -15.26 -18.87
C VAL A 271 -5.40 -14.90 -19.68
N GLY A 272 -5.24 -14.18 -20.80
CA GLY A 272 -6.33 -13.82 -21.69
C GLY A 272 -6.99 -12.48 -21.37
N SER A 273 -7.52 -11.85 -22.40
CA SER A 273 -8.04 -10.47 -22.36
C SER A 273 -9.22 -10.27 -21.41
N ASP A 274 -10.08 -11.27 -21.26
CA ASP A 274 -11.38 -11.12 -20.61
C ASP A 274 -11.23 -10.83 -19.10
N ALA A 275 -10.30 -11.51 -18.44
CA ALA A 275 -10.01 -11.28 -17.02
C ALA A 275 -9.47 -9.86 -16.81
N ALA A 276 -8.54 -9.41 -17.66
CA ALA A 276 -7.96 -8.07 -17.56
C ALA A 276 -9.03 -7.00 -17.81
N VAL A 277 -9.86 -7.16 -18.85
CA VAL A 277 -10.98 -6.25 -19.15
C VAL A 277 -11.96 -6.18 -17.98
N LYS A 278 -12.29 -7.31 -17.35
CA LYS A 278 -13.16 -7.35 -16.16
C LYS A 278 -12.58 -6.55 -15.00
N GLU A 279 -11.28 -6.67 -14.74
CA GLU A 279 -10.62 -5.88 -13.69
C GLU A 279 -10.55 -4.39 -14.04
N VAL A 280 -10.24 -4.03 -15.30
CA VAL A 280 -10.23 -2.63 -15.74
C VAL A 280 -11.60 -1.97 -15.56
N LYS A 281 -12.69 -2.69 -15.85
CA LYS A 281 -14.06 -2.20 -15.67
C LYS A 281 -14.42 -1.88 -14.20
N LYS A 282 -13.66 -2.39 -13.22
CA LYS A 282 -13.86 -2.07 -11.78
C LYS A 282 -13.15 -0.77 -11.35
N GLN A 283 -12.26 -0.25 -12.18
CA GLN A 283 -11.38 0.88 -11.85
C GLN A 283 -12.12 2.21 -11.91
N ASP A 284 -11.59 3.22 -11.23
CA ASP A 284 -12.07 4.60 -11.39
C ASP A 284 -11.34 5.30 -12.54
N LEU A 285 -11.97 5.26 -13.71
CA LEU A 285 -11.46 5.83 -14.96
C LEU A 285 -12.19 7.12 -15.36
N THR A 286 -12.79 7.82 -14.40
CA THR A 286 -13.51 9.09 -14.67
C THR A 286 -12.56 10.27 -14.96
N ASN A 287 -11.35 10.22 -14.40
CA ASN A 287 -10.31 11.22 -14.60
C ASN A 287 -9.45 10.86 -15.84
N LEU A 288 -9.26 11.82 -16.77
CA LEU A 288 -8.45 11.60 -17.97
C LEU A 288 -7.02 11.15 -17.66
N LEU A 289 -6.37 11.72 -16.63
CA LEU A 289 -4.99 11.36 -16.26
C LEU A 289 -4.87 9.90 -15.78
N LYS A 290 -5.93 9.34 -15.19
CA LYS A 290 -6.00 7.91 -14.87
C LYS A 290 -6.33 7.10 -16.12
N LEU A 291 -7.26 7.59 -16.94
CA LEU A 291 -7.71 6.91 -18.15
C LEU A 291 -6.60 6.69 -19.18
N ILE A 292 -5.70 7.67 -19.38
CA ILE A 292 -4.60 7.53 -20.33
C ILE A 292 -3.59 6.44 -19.92
N ARG A 293 -3.58 5.99 -18.66
CA ARG A 293 -2.75 4.86 -18.21
C ARG A 293 -3.21 3.52 -18.77
N LEU A 294 -4.36 3.46 -19.46
CA LEU A 294 -4.77 2.30 -20.25
C LEU A 294 -3.92 2.08 -21.51
N GLU A 295 -3.08 3.03 -21.92
CA GLU A 295 -2.23 2.91 -23.11
C GLU A 295 -1.48 1.57 -23.17
N GLU A 296 -0.78 1.20 -22.10
CA GLU A 296 0.01 -0.03 -22.06
C GLU A 296 -0.88 -1.27 -22.07
N LEU A 297 -2.06 -1.23 -21.44
CA LEU A 297 -3.03 -2.34 -21.50
C LEU A 297 -3.60 -2.51 -22.92
N ILE A 298 -3.90 -1.42 -23.63
CA ILE A 298 -4.33 -1.45 -25.04
C ILE A 298 -3.23 -2.06 -25.91
N LYS A 299 -1.99 -1.62 -25.73
CA LYS A 299 -0.82 -2.09 -26.47
C LYS A 299 -0.50 -3.57 -26.25
N ILE A 300 -0.59 -4.03 -24.99
CA ILE A 300 -0.28 -5.42 -24.60
C ILE A 300 -1.39 -6.38 -25.03
N LEU A 301 -2.65 -6.05 -24.75
CA LEU A 301 -3.79 -6.95 -24.93
C LEU A 301 -4.35 -6.94 -26.36
N GLN A 302 -4.25 -5.82 -27.08
CA GLN A 302 -4.66 -5.68 -28.49
C GLN A 302 -6.09 -6.18 -28.76
N THR A 303 -7.03 -5.93 -27.83
CA THR A 303 -8.42 -6.38 -27.90
C THR A 303 -9.38 -5.20 -28.05
N ASP A 304 -10.50 -5.39 -28.76
CA ASP A 304 -11.51 -4.34 -28.93
C ASP A 304 -12.17 -3.97 -27.59
N ASP A 305 -12.31 -4.92 -26.67
CA ASP A 305 -12.98 -4.70 -25.39
C ASP A 305 -12.29 -3.64 -24.51
N ILE A 306 -10.94 -3.57 -24.53
CA ILE A 306 -10.21 -2.56 -23.74
C ILE A 306 -10.27 -1.20 -24.44
N GLU A 307 -10.29 -1.19 -25.77
CA GLU A 307 -10.49 0.01 -26.58
C GLU A 307 -11.89 0.61 -26.33
N GLU A 308 -12.93 -0.22 -26.26
CA GLU A 308 -14.30 0.18 -25.95
C GLU A 308 -14.42 0.77 -24.53
N VAL A 309 -13.72 0.18 -23.55
CA VAL A 309 -13.65 0.73 -22.19
C VAL A 309 -13.02 2.12 -22.23
N PHE A 310 -11.91 2.29 -22.94
CA PHE A 310 -11.27 3.59 -23.10
C PHE A 310 -12.22 4.58 -23.78
N ALA A 311 -12.81 4.22 -24.93
CA ALA A 311 -13.72 5.05 -25.70
C ALA A 311 -14.89 5.55 -24.86
N LYS A 312 -15.54 4.65 -24.11
CA LYS A 312 -16.67 4.97 -23.24
C LYS A 312 -16.28 5.98 -22.15
N HIS A 313 -15.18 5.74 -21.44
CA HIS A 313 -14.73 6.63 -20.36
C HIS A 313 -14.21 7.97 -20.89
N PHE A 314 -13.55 7.96 -22.04
CA PHE A 314 -13.07 9.16 -22.72
C PHE A 314 -14.24 10.04 -23.15
N MET A 315 -15.26 9.46 -23.77
CA MET A 315 -16.49 10.19 -24.14
C MET A 315 -17.20 10.77 -22.91
N ASN A 316 -17.30 9.99 -21.82
CA ASN A 316 -17.87 10.48 -20.58
C ASN A 316 -17.07 11.68 -20.04
N TRP A 317 -15.75 11.60 -19.99
CA TRP A 317 -14.89 12.71 -19.56
C TRP A 317 -15.10 13.95 -20.44
N VAL A 318 -15.18 13.82 -21.77
CA VAL A 318 -15.45 14.96 -22.66
C VAL A 318 -16.79 15.61 -22.35
N GLN A 319 -17.81 14.78 -22.08
CA GLN A 319 -19.16 15.27 -21.80
C GLN A 319 -19.27 15.93 -20.42
N THR A 320 -18.55 15.45 -19.41
CA THR A 320 -18.68 15.95 -18.03
C THR A 320 -17.65 17.03 -17.71
N ASP A 321 -16.37 16.77 -17.98
CA ASP A 321 -15.24 17.43 -17.32
C ASP A 321 -14.17 17.98 -18.26
N ALA A 322 -14.29 17.78 -19.58
CA ALA A 322 -13.30 18.28 -20.53
C ALA A 322 -13.05 19.78 -20.36
N ASN A 323 -11.77 20.10 -20.28
CA ASN A 323 -11.26 21.45 -20.20
C ASN A 323 -9.87 21.51 -20.86
N PRO A 324 -9.48 22.66 -21.44
CA PRO A 324 -8.22 22.78 -22.16
C PRO A 324 -6.98 22.49 -21.33
N TYR A 325 -6.99 22.82 -20.03
CA TYR A 325 -5.82 22.63 -19.16
C TYR A 325 -5.46 21.15 -18.97
N ILE A 326 -6.44 20.31 -18.60
CA ILE A 326 -6.20 18.87 -18.48
C ILE A 326 -5.89 18.28 -19.86
N TRP A 327 -6.61 18.70 -20.91
CA TRP A 327 -6.37 18.24 -22.28
C TRP A 327 -4.94 18.49 -22.74
N ASP A 328 -4.42 19.71 -22.59
CA ASP A 328 -3.08 20.07 -23.03
C ASP A 328 -1.99 19.22 -22.36
N SER A 329 -2.21 18.80 -21.12
CA SER A 329 -1.28 17.92 -20.38
C SER A 329 -1.31 16.45 -20.82
N ALA A 330 -2.39 16.00 -21.47
CA ALA A 330 -2.64 14.59 -21.77
C ALA A 330 -2.77 14.28 -23.27
N LYS A 331 -2.93 15.29 -24.14
CA LYS A 331 -3.29 15.11 -25.55
C LYS A 331 -2.32 14.23 -26.35
N GLN A 332 -1.02 14.30 -26.06
CA GLN A 332 -0.04 13.48 -26.76
C GLN A 332 -0.29 12.00 -26.50
N THR A 333 -0.44 11.61 -25.24
CA THR A 333 -0.75 10.23 -24.85
C THR A 333 -2.11 9.77 -25.41
N VAL A 334 -3.11 10.66 -25.48
CA VAL A 334 -4.38 10.32 -26.13
C VAL A 334 -4.19 10.04 -27.62
N TYR A 335 -3.37 10.81 -28.33
CA TYR A 335 -3.04 10.52 -29.73
C TYR A 335 -2.24 9.22 -29.89
N ASP A 336 -1.33 8.93 -28.96
CA ASP A 336 -0.57 7.69 -28.95
C ASP A 336 -1.54 6.50 -28.78
N ILE A 337 -2.51 6.60 -27.86
CA ILE A 337 -3.60 5.62 -27.71
C ILE A 337 -4.41 5.47 -29.01
N TYR A 338 -4.82 6.57 -29.65
CA TYR A 338 -5.56 6.50 -30.92
C TYR A 338 -4.77 5.80 -32.02
N SER A 339 -3.44 5.90 -32.01
CA SER A 339 -2.58 5.22 -32.98
C SER A 339 -2.50 3.70 -32.76
N LEU A 340 -2.76 3.24 -31.53
CA LEU A 340 -2.79 1.83 -31.15
C LEU A 340 -4.16 1.18 -31.41
N MET A 341 -5.24 1.96 -31.31
CA MET A 341 -6.62 1.49 -31.47
C MET A 341 -6.95 1.14 -32.91
N LYS A 342 -7.95 0.27 -33.11
CA LYS A 342 -8.46 -0.03 -34.44
C LYS A 342 -9.18 1.17 -35.06
N GLU A 343 -9.13 1.24 -36.39
CA GLU A 343 -9.71 2.36 -37.17
C GLU A 343 -11.22 2.52 -36.93
N HIS A 344 -11.94 1.42 -36.69
CA HIS A 344 -13.38 1.47 -36.45
C HIS A 344 -13.71 2.13 -35.10
N THR A 345 -13.00 1.79 -34.02
CA THR A 345 -13.17 2.38 -32.69
C THR A 345 -12.85 3.88 -32.69
N THR A 346 -11.75 4.27 -33.34
CA THR A 346 -11.36 5.70 -33.45
C THR A 346 -12.36 6.51 -34.27
N LYS A 347 -12.88 5.95 -35.38
CA LYS A 347 -13.97 6.57 -36.16
C LYS A 347 -15.23 6.74 -35.33
N GLU A 348 -15.60 5.76 -34.51
CA GLU A 348 -16.75 5.85 -33.62
C GLU A 348 -16.59 6.99 -32.61
N ILE A 349 -15.43 7.09 -31.95
CA ILE A 349 -15.14 8.21 -31.04
C ILE A 349 -15.28 9.55 -31.77
N LYS A 350 -14.62 9.72 -32.92
CA LYS A 350 -14.69 10.97 -33.70
C LYS A 350 -16.12 11.30 -34.12
N SER A 351 -16.90 10.30 -34.55
CA SER A 351 -18.30 10.51 -34.91
C SER A 351 -19.15 10.93 -33.72
N ASN A 352 -18.95 10.30 -32.55
CA ASN A 352 -19.66 10.64 -31.31
C ASN A 352 -19.29 12.04 -30.80
N LEU A 353 -18.02 12.43 -30.93
CA LEU A 353 -17.55 13.78 -30.57
C LEU A 353 -18.15 14.85 -31.50
N ALA A 354 -18.19 14.62 -32.81
CA ALA A 354 -18.82 15.53 -33.76
C ALA A 354 -20.32 15.70 -33.48
N ALA A 355 -21.02 14.61 -33.16
CA ALA A 355 -22.42 14.66 -32.75
C ALA A 355 -22.62 15.43 -31.43
N TYR A 356 -21.73 15.22 -30.45
CA TYR A 356 -21.78 15.93 -29.17
C TYR A 356 -21.47 17.44 -29.32
N GLN A 357 -20.53 17.81 -30.19
CA GLN A 357 -20.16 19.20 -30.46
C GLN A 357 -21.37 20.05 -30.89
N ALA A 358 -22.29 19.47 -31.66
CA ALA A 358 -23.52 20.14 -32.10
C ALA A 358 -24.49 20.47 -30.96
N ASN A 359 -24.32 19.86 -29.78
CA ASN A 359 -25.19 20.05 -28.61
C ASN A 359 -24.62 21.06 -27.60
N LEU A 360 -23.46 21.66 -27.87
CA LEU A 360 -22.80 22.60 -26.97
C LEU A 360 -23.49 23.98 -26.99
N PHE A 361 -23.64 24.60 -25.81
CA PHE A 361 -24.29 25.91 -25.66
C PHE A 361 -23.32 27.07 -25.89
N ILE A 362 -22.81 27.18 -27.12
CA ILE A 362 -21.74 28.13 -27.50
C ILE A 362 -22.23 29.30 -28.36
N THR A 363 -23.55 29.55 -28.42
CA THR A 363 -24.08 30.66 -29.22
C THR A 363 -23.96 32.01 -28.51
N SER A 364 -24.13 33.10 -29.26
CA SER A 364 -24.19 34.45 -28.70
C SER A 364 -25.36 34.62 -27.71
N PHE A 365 -26.45 33.89 -27.90
CA PHE A 365 -27.58 33.86 -26.97
C PHE A 365 -27.19 33.16 -25.66
N ASP A 366 -26.53 32.00 -25.74
CA ASP A 366 -26.07 31.25 -24.57
C ASP A 366 -25.11 32.06 -23.70
N ARG A 367 -24.22 32.82 -24.35
CA ARG A 367 -23.32 33.75 -23.67
C ARG A 367 -24.07 34.77 -22.80
N GLN A 368 -25.26 35.21 -23.22
CA GLN A 368 -26.04 36.23 -22.49
C GLN A 368 -26.87 35.61 -21.36
N ILE A 369 -27.50 34.45 -21.59
CA ILE A 369 -28.48 33.88 -20.66
C ILE A 369 -27.89 32.82 -19.71
N ARG A 370 -26.75 32.20 -20.07
CA ARG A 370 -26.12 31.10 -19.32
C ARG A 370 -24.59 31.12 -19.41
N TYR A 371 -24.01 32.29 -19.15
CA TYR A 371 -22.57 32.56 -19.33
C TYR A 371 -21.63 31.49 -18.75
N SER A 372 -21.90 30.99 -17.54
CA SER A 372 -21.07 29.95 -16.92
C SER A 372 -21.08 28.62 -17.67
N LEU A 373 -22.23 28.22 -18.25
CA LEU A 373 -22.32 27.00 -19.07
C LEU A 373 -21.66 27.23 -20.43
N TYR A 374 -21.90 28.40 -21.04
CA TYR A 374 -21.24 28.82 -22.27
C TYR A 374 -19.71 28.73 -22.16
N LEU A 375 -19.11 29.25 -21.09
CA LEU A 375 -17.65 29.18 -20.91
C LEU A 375 -17.12 27.74 -20.79
N LYS A 376 -17.84 26.87 -20.08
CA LYS A 376 -17.47 25.45 -19.96
C LYS A 376 -17.54 24.75 -21.33
N ASP A 377 -18.64 24.95 -22.05
CA ASP A 377 -18.85 24.33 -23.36
C ASP A 377 -17.90 24.89 -24.42
N GLN A 378 -17.49 26.15 -24.33
CA GLN A 378 -16.45 26.72 -25.19
C GLN A 378 -15.09 26.03 -24.98
N GLY A 379 -14.75 25.71 -23.73
CA GLY A 379 -13.56 24.90 -23.42
C GLY A 379 -13.65 23.47 -23.98
N LYS A 380 -14.82 22.82 -23.85
CA LYS A 380 -15.08 21.51 -24.45
C LYS A 380 -14.99 21.55 -25.98
N GLU A 381 -15.52 22.59 -26.60
CA GLU A 381 -15.47 22.77 -28.06
C GLU A 381 -14.02 22.82 -28.55
N GLN A 382 -13.15 23.55 -27.85
CA GLN A 382 -11.72 23.61 -28.18
C GLN A 382 -11.07 22.21 -28.13
N VAL A 383 -11.30 21.46 -27.06
CA VAL A 383 -10.80 20.08 -26.92
C VAL A 383 -11.31 19.20 -28.06
N ILE A 384 -12.60 19.27 -28.39
CA ILE A 384 -13.20 18.46 -29.47
C ILE A 384 -12.59 18.84 -30.84
N LYS A 385 -12.43 20.13 -31.12
CA LYS A 385 -11.82 20.60 -32.39
C LYS A 385 -10.40 20.07 -32.56
N ASP A 386 -9.60 20.09 -31.49
CA ASP A 386 -8.25 19.53 -31.52
C ASP A 386 -8.27 18.03 -31.86
N ILE A 387 -9.18 17.26 -31.24
CA ILE A 387 -9.29 15.80 -31.47
C ILE A 387 -9.76 15.47 -32.90
N LEU A 388 -10.63 16.30 -33.47
CA LEU A 388 -11.21 16.08 -34.79
C LEU A 388 -10.30 16.55 -35.94
N THR A 389 -9.26 17.32 -35.65
CA THR A 389 -8.22 17.69 -36.62
C THR A 389 -7.40 16.46 -37.00
#